data_AF-B7R5A1-F1
#
_entry.id   AF-B7R5A1-F1
#
_cell.length_a   1.000
_cell.length_b   1.000
_cell.length_c   1.000
_cell.angle_alpha   90.00
_cell.angle_beta   90.00
_cell.angle_gamma   90.00
#
_symmetry.space_group_name_H-M   'P 1'
#
loop_
_entity.id
_entity.type
_entity.pdbx_description
1 polymer ?
#
loop_
_entity_poly.entity_id
_entity_poly.type
_entity_poly.pdbx_seq_one_letter_code
_entity_poly.pdbx_strand_id
1 'polypeptide(L)'
;MRVEVPGHGRIEFNAVLFDLNGTLGVEGRVPDDVKELLEKLAGRCTVVVLSADTFGTLEEELKGLPVRIERVSSGAEKAEIAEGYAPYVAVGNGNNDVAMLEKAELAFCVIGREGATVDALLASDVIVTDVRDAIEMLLNEKKLIATLRR
;
A
#
# COMPACT_ATOMS: atom_id res chain seq x y z
N MET A 1 -11.09 6.36 7.42
CA MET A 1 -11.53 4.98 7.76
C MET A 1 -11.08 4.64 9.17
N ARG A 2 -11.81 3.76 9.86
CA ARG A 2 -11.50 3.37 11.24
C ARG A 2 -11.91 1.92 11.46
N VAL A 3 -11.04 1.12 12.08
CA VAL A 3 -11.31 -0.27 12.44
C VAL A 3 -10.93 -0.51 13.90
N GLU A 4 -11.82 -1.13 14.66
CA GLU A 4 -11.55 -1.57 16.04
C GLU A 4 -11.17 -3.05 16.02
N VAL A 5 -9.94 -3.36 16.41
CA VAL A 5 -9.42 -4.74 16.42
C VAL A 5 -9.23 -5.21 17.87
N PRO A 6 -10.00 -6.22 18.34
CA PRO A 6 -9.88 -6.76 19.68
C PRO A 6 -8.46 -7.21 20.01
N GLY A 7 -7.91 -6.72 21.12
CA GLY A 7 -6.56 -7.10 21.58
C GLY A 7 -5.39 -6.46 20.81
N HIS A 8 -5.66 -5.77 19.70
CA HIS A 8 -4.66 -5.03 18.92
C HIS A 8 -4.79 -3.52 19.12
N GLY A 9 -6.01 -2.99 19.07
CA GLY A 9 -6.29 -1.56 19.23
C GLY A 9 -7.14 -1.00 18.10
N ARG A 10 -7.22 0.34 18.05
CA ARG A 10 -7.92 1.08 17.01
C ARG A 10 -6.94 1.48 15.91
N ILE A 11 -7.29 1.17 14.67
CA ILE A 11 -6.55 1.59 13.47
C ILE A 11 -7.36 2.68 12.78
N GLU A 12 -6.77 3.84 12.55
CA GLU A 12 -7.39 4.98 11.86
C GLU A 12 -6.52 5.43 10.69
N PHE A 13 -7.11 5.68 9.53
CA PHE A 13 -6.35 6.16 8.39
C PHE A 13 -7.24 6.91 7.41
N ASN A 14 -6.69 7.89 6.71
CA ASN A 14 -7.37 8.65 5.67
C ASN A 14 -6.84 8.35 4.28
N ALA A 15 -5.64 7.76 4.21
CA ALA A 15 -4.98 7.42 2.97
C ALA A 15 -4.44 5.97 2.98
N VAL A 16 -4.32 5.39 1.79
CA VAL A 16 -3.59 4.14 1.55
C VAL A 16 -2.54 4.43 0.49
N LEU A 17 -1.29 4.18 0.85
CA LEU A 17 -0.11 4.47 0.05
C LEU A 17 0.46 3.16 -0.47
N PHE A 18 0.70 3.10 -1.77
CA PHE A 18 1.21 1.92 -2.46
C PHE A 18 2.54 2.24 -3.13
N ASP A 19 3.51 1.33 -3.02
CA ASP A 19 4.55 1.21 -4.04
C ASP A 19 3.96 0.62 -5.35
N LEU A 20 4.65 0.84 -6.47
CA LEU A 20 4.25 0.29 -7.77
C LEU A 20 4.82 -1.10 -8.04
N ASN A 21 6.15 -1.24 -8.11
CA ASN A 21 6.81 -2.42 -8.70
C ASN A 21 7.11 -3.46 -7.62
N GLY A 22 6.67 -4.70 -7.83
CA GLY A 22 6.68 -5.74 -6.82
C GLY A 22 5.54 -5.62 -5.82
N THR A 23 4.75 -4.54 -5.88
CA THR A 23 3.58 -4.29 -5.04
C THR A 23 2.28 -4.29 -5.86
N LEU A 24 1.93 -3.18 -6.54
CA LEU A 24 0.72 -3.10 -7.37
C LEU A 24 0.85 -3.84 -8.70
N GLY A 25 2.07 -3.89 -9.23
CA GLY A 25 2.37 -4.36 -10.56
C GLY A 25 3.75 -4.97 -10.66
N VAL A 26 4.07 -5.42 -11.88
CA VAL A 26 5.39 -5.95 -12.24
C VAL A 26 5.88 -5.22 -13.47
N GLU A 27 7.13 -4.77 -13.46
CA GLU A 27 7.73 -4.02 -14.59
C GLU A 27 6.87 -2.83 -15.05
N GLY A 28 6.30 -2.11 -14.09
CA GLY A 28 5.51 -0.91 -14.33
C GLY A 28 4.09 -1.15 -14.82
N ARG A 29 3.63 -2.41 -14.97
CA ARG A 29 2.25 -2.73 -15.39
C ARG A 29 1.36 -3.15 -14.24
N VAL A 30 0.20 -2.50 -14.12
CA VAL A 30 -0.81 -2.84 -13.11
C VAL A 30 -1.90 -3.69 -13.75
N PRO A 31 -2.22 -4.88 -13.22
CA PRO A 31 -3.32 -5.69 -13.74
C PRO A 31 -4.69 -4.99 -13.65
N ASP A 32 -5.56 -5.20 -14.63
CA ASP A 32 -6.86 -4.52 -14.70
C ASP A 32 -7.76 -4.79 -13.47
N ASP A 33 -7.72 -6.01 -12.94
CA ASP A 33 -8.46 -6.39 -11.74
C ASP A 33 -7.94 -5.69 -10.47
N VAL A 34 -6.63 -5.39 -10.40
CA VAL A 34 -6.06 -4.53 -9.36
C VAL A 34 -6.53 -3.09 -9.53
N LYS A 35 -6.61 -2.57 -10.77
CA LYS A 35 -7.12 -1.22 -11.06
C LYS A 35 -8.58 -1.07 -10.59
N GLU A 36 -9.43 -2.06 -10.85
CA GLU A 36 -10.81 -2.07 -10.35
C GLU A 36 -10.89 -2.06 -8.81
N LEU A 37 -9.98 -2.75 -8.13
CA LEU A 37 -9.89 -2.75 -6.67
C LEU A 37 -9.43 -1.40 -6.13
N LEU A 38 -8.47 -0.75 -6.79
CA LEU A 38 -8.01 0.61 -6.44
C LEU A 38 -9.15 1.62 -6.59
N GLU A 39 -9.96 1.53 -7.65
CA GLU A 39 -11.13 2.41 -7.83
C GLU A 39 -12.15 2.23 -6.71
N LYS A 40 -12.45 0.98 -6.32
CA LYS A 40 -13.34 0.68 -5.18
C LYS A 40 -12.78 1.23 -3.87
N LEU A 41 -11.47 1.13 -3.65
CA LEU A 41 -10.79 1.64 -2.46
C LEU A 41 -10.79 3.17 -2.42
N ALA A 42 -10.55 3.83 -3.54
CA ALA A 42 -10.57 5.29 -3.69
C ALA A 42 -11.96 5.89 -3.41
N GLY A 43 -13.03 5.12 -3.58
CA GLY A 43 -14.38 5.51 -3.13
C GLY A 43 -14.54 5.62 -1.60
N ARG A 44 -13.54 5.19 -0.80
CA ARG A 44 -13.59 5.17 0.67
C ARG A 44 -12.50 6.00 1.35
N CYS A 45 -11.36 6.18 0.71
CA CYS A 45 -10.21 6.91 1.25
C CYS A 45 -9.33 7.48 0.13
N THR A 46 -8.35 8.30 0.48
CA THR A 46 -7.35 8.75 -0.49
C THR A 46 -6.46 7.56 -0.87
N VAL A 47 -6.27 7.31 -2.16
CA VAL A 47 -5.31 6.30 -2.65
C VAL A 47 -4.15 7.03 -3.31
N VAL A 48 -2.93 6.70 -2.93
CA VAL A 48 -1.71 7.33 -3.42
C VAL A 48 -0.74 6.26 -3.90
N VAL A 49 -0.17 6.43 -5.09
CA VAL A 49 0.90 5.58 -5.61
C VAL A 49 2.20 6.35 -5.60
N LEU A 50 3.17 5.88 -4.81
CA LEU A 50 4.53 6.40 -4.72
C LEU A 50 5.42 5.57 -5.66
N SER A 51 6.06 6.18 -6.66
CA SER A 51 6.99 5.44 -7.52
C SER A 51 8.12 6.29 -8.06
N ALA A 52 9.27 5.65 -8.29
CA ALA A 52 10.36 6.25 -9.06
C ALA A 52 10.09 6.31 -10.57
N ASP A 53 8.98 5.74 -11.04
CA ASP A 53 8.55 5.76 -12.44
C ASP A 53 9.68 5.34 -13.42
N THR A 54 10.47 4.34 -13.03
CA THR A 54 11.68 3.93 -13.77
C THR A 54 11.39 3.51 -15.22
N PHE A 55 10.17 3.04 -15.49
CA PHE A 55 9.71 2.63 -16.82
C PHE A 55 8.95 3.72 -17.56
N GLY A 56 8.65 4.86 -16.93
CA GLY A 56 7.88 5.96 -17.52
C GLY A 56 6.41 5.62 -17.80
N THR A 57 5.87 4.57 -17.16
CA THR A 57 4.51 4.05 -17.42
C THR A 57 3.49 4.52 -16.39
N LEU A 58 3.91 5.18 -15.31
CA LEU A 58 3.07 5.45 -14.15
C LEU A 58 1.80 6.24 -14.48
N GLU A 59 1.91 7.30 -15.28
CA GLU A 59 0.76 8.13 -15.68
C GLU A 59 -0.19 7.40 -16.63
N GLU A 60 0.34 6.58 -17.54
CA GLU A 60 -0.47 5.85 -18.51
C GLU A 60 -1.24 4.70 -17.83
N GLU A 61 -0.56 3.95 -16.97
CA GLU A 61 -1.12 2.78 -16.30
C GLU A 61 -2.22 3.14 -15.30
N LEU A 62 -2.08 4.28 -14.64
CA LEU A 62 -3.06 4.79 -13.67
C LEU A 62 -4.04 5.80 -14.27
N LYS A 63 -4.00 6.00 -15.59
CA LYS A 63 -4.83 6.98 -16.28
C LYS A 63 -6.32 6.69 -16.07
N GLY A 64 -7.05 7.71 -15.63
CA GLY A 64 -8.50 7.62 -15.42
C GLY A 64 -8.90 6.99 -14.09
N LEU A 65 -7.94 6.45 -13.31
CA LEU A 65 -8.22 5.99 -11.95
C LEU A 65 -8.25 7.19 -10.98
N PRO A 66 -9.14 7.17 -9.97
CA PRO A 66 -9.22 8.21 -8.95
C PRO A 66 -8.10 8.08 -7.89
N VAL A 67 -6.84 7.98 -8.34
CA VAL A 67 -5.66 7.84 -7.47
C VAL A 67 -4.75 9.05 -7.61
N ARG A 68 -4.01 9.37 -6.55
CA ARG A 68 -2.92 10.35 -6.60
C ARG A 68 -1.63 9.67 -6.97
N ILE A 69 -0.78 10.37 -7.72
CA ILE A 69 0.52 9.88 -8.17
C ILE A 69 1.58 10.79 -7.58
N GLU A 70 2.53 10.20 -6.86
CA GLU A 70 3.68 10.89 -6.27
C GLU A 70 4.96 10.27 -6.84
N ARG A 71 5.77 11.10 -7.50
CA ARG A 71 7.06 10.66 -8.03
C ARG A 71 8.12 10.83 -6.96
N VAL A 72 8.88 9.76 -6.71
CA VAL A 72 9.91 9.73 -5.66
C VAL A 72 11.21 9.17 -6.17
N SER A 73 12.33 9.78 -5.81
CA SER A 73 13.67 9.37 -6.24
C SER A 73 14.40 8.49 -5.22
N SER A 74 13.91 8.42 -3.98
CA SER A 74 14.54 7.65 -2.90
C SER A 74 13.52 7.17 -1.86
N GLY A 75 13.90 6.19 -1.04
CA GLY A 75 13.07 5.74 0.09
C GLY A 75 12.91 6.81 1.18
N ALA A 76 13.89 7.68 1.37
CA ALA A 76 13.80 8.80 2.31
C ALA A 76 12.75 9.82 1.87
N GLU A 77 12.78 10.21 0.59
CA GLU A 77 11.77 11.10 0.00
C GLU A 77 10.38 10.43 0.01
N LYS A 78 10.31 9.13 -0.26
CA LYS A 78 9.05 8.37 -0.15
C LYS A 78 8.44 8.47 1.23
N ALA A 79 9.24 8.29 2.28
CA ALA A 79 8.78 8.42 3.67
C ALA A 79 8.38 9.88 4.01
N GLU A 80 9.12 10.87 3.54
CA GLU A 80 8.78 12.30 3.75
C GLU A 80 7.44 12.68 3.09
N ILE A 81 7.21 12.27 1.84
CA ILE A 81 5.93 12.50 1.18
C ILE A 81 4.81 11.74 1.90
N ALA A 82 5.08 10.50 2.35
CA ALA A 82 4.09 9.70 3.06
C ALA A 82 3.58 10.37 4.34
N GLU A 83 4.44 11.08 5.08
CA GLU A 83 4.04 11.84 6.27
C GLU A 83 2.96 12.91 5.96
N GLY A 84 2.99 13.50 4.77
CA GLY A 84 1.96 14.44 4.31
C GLY A 84 0.56 13.83 4.18
N TYR A 85 0.47 12.50 4.15
CA TYR A 85 -0.77 11.74 4.06
C TYR A 85 -1.21 11.10 5.38
N ALA A 86 -0.45 11.31 6.48
CA ALA A 86 -0.79 10.75 7.79
C ALA A 86 -2.15 11.23 8.31
N PRO A 87 -2.93 10.37 8.99
CA PRO A 87 -2.67 8.94 9.23
C PRO A 87 -2.93 8.08 7.97
N TYR A 88 -2.05 7.10 7.69
CA TYR A 88 -2.10 6.27 6.49
C TYR A 88 -1.84 4.79 6.74
N VAL A 89 -2.31 3.97 5.79
CA VAL A 89 -1.88 2.56 5.59
C VAL A 89 -0.82 2.53 4.50
N ALA A 90 0.22 1.73 4.68
CA ALA A 90 1.27 1.54 3.69
C ALA A 90 1.24 0.12 3.12
N VAL A 91 1.50 -0.01 1.82
CA VAL A 91 1.63 -1.28 1.11
C VAL A 91 2.90 -1.22 0.26
N GLY A 92 3.83 -2.14 0.50
CA GLY A 92 5.11 -2.17 -0.20
C GLY A 92 5.74 -3.55 -0.18
N ASN A 93 6.94 -3.66 -0.76
CA ASN A 93 7.71 -4.91 -0.78
C ASN A 93 9.23 -4.70 -0.68
N GLY A 94 9.72 -3.48 -0.93
CA GLY A 94 11.14 -3.18 -1.11
C GLY A 94 11.80 -2.43 0.07
N ASN A 95 13.13 -2.40 0.06
CA ASN A 95 13.92 -1.65 1.06
C ASN A 95 13.65 -0.13 1.04
N ASN A 96 13.25 0.42 -0.10
CA ASN A 96 12.84 1.82 -0.23
C ASN A 96 11.48 2.11 0.41
N ASP A 97 10.72 1.09 0.80
CA ASP A 97 9.41 1.24 1.45
C ASP A 97 9.50 1.19 2.98
N VAL A 98 10.60 0.65 3.54
CA VAL A 98 10.74 0.36 4.98
C VAL A 98 10.36 1.55 5.85
N ALA A 99 10.94 2.73 5.60
CA ALA A 99 10.67 3.92 6.42
C ALA A 99 9.22 4.43 6.31
N MET A 100 8.52 4.15 5.20
CA MET A 100 7.09 4.43 5.03
C MET A 100 6.24 3.38 5.76
N LEU A 101 6.64 2.10 5.70
CA LEU A 101 5.96 1.00 6.40
C LEU A 101 6.01 1.18 7.92
N GLU A 102 7.19 1.48 8.47
CA GLU A 102 7.41 1.64 9.93
C GLU A 102 6.59 2.78 10.56
N LYS A 103 6.21 3.77 9.76
CA LYS A 103 5.45 4.96 10.22
C LYS A 103 3.95 4.84 9.98
N ALA A 104 3.49 3.78 9.31
CA ALA A 104 2.09 3.60 9.00
C ALA A 104 1.28 3.16 10.22
N GLU A 105 -0.02 3.46 10.21
CA GLU A 105 -0.96 2.97 11.23
C GLU A 105 -1.27 1.48 11.04
N LEU A 106 -1.01 0.99 9.82
CA LEU A 106 -1.06 -0.41 9.43
C LEU A 106 -0.19 -0.57 8.18
N ALA A 107 0.71 -1.54 8.20
CA ALA A 107 1.63 -1.82 7.11
C ALA A 107 1.42 -3.22 6.54
N PHE A 108 1.31 -3.30 5.21
CA PHE A 108 1.29 -4.56 4.45
C PHE A 108 2.59 -4.75 3.68
N CYS A 109 3.19 -5.94 3.82
CA CYS A 109 4.24 -6.41 2.94
C CYS A 109 3.68 -7.38 1.91
N VAL A 110 3.93 -7.13 0.63
CA VAL A 110 3.51 -8.00 -0.48
C VAL A 110 4.69 -8.85 -0.93
N ILE A 111 4.60 -10.16 -0.73
CA ILE A 111 5.53 -11.14 -1.30
C ILE A 111 5.03 -11.50 -2.71
N GLY A 112 5.23 -10.58 -3.65
CA GLY A 112 4.81 -10.72 -5.04
C GLY A 112 5.79 -11.52 -5.91
N ARG A 113 5.65 -11.39 -7.23
CA ARG A 113 6.51 -12.09 -8.21
C ARG A 113 7.97 -11.63 -8.22
N GLU A 114 8.23 -10.43 -7.71
CA GLU A 114 9.58 -9.86 -7.53
C GLU A 114 10.16 -10.17 -6.14
N GLY A 115 9.41 -10.91 -5.31
CA GLY A 115 9.73 -11.15 -3.91
C GLY A 115 9.52 -9.92 -3.03
N ALA A 116 10.01 -10.00 -1.80
CA ALA A 116 10.03 -8.90 -0.84
C ALA A 116 11.35 -8.94 -0.07
N THR A 117 11.79 -7.79 0.40
CA THR A 117 12.99 -7.71 1.25
C THR A 117 12.67 -8.13 2.68
N VAL A 118 13.65 -8.70 3.37
CA VAL A 118 13.52 -9.08 4.78
C VAL A 118 13.16 -7.87 5.64
N ASP A 119 13.76 -6.71 5.35
CA ASP A 119 13.51 -5.49 6.12
C ASP A 119 12.08 -4.99 5.93
N ALA A 120 11.53 -5.02 4.70
CA ALA A 120 10.13 -4.65 4.46
C ALA A 120 9.15 -5.62 5.14
N LEU A 121 9.48 -6.92 5.16
CA LEU A 121 8.71 -7.93 5.87
C LEU A 121 8.68 -7.65 7.37
N LEU A 122 9.83 -7.37 7.99
CA LEU A 122 9.93 -7.10 9.43
C LEU A 122 9.33 -5.74 9.83
N ALA A 123 9.26 -4.78 8.91
CA ALA A 123 8.64 -3.47 9.09
C ALA A 123 7.10 -3.48 8.89
N SER A 124 6.49 -4.65 8.63
CA SER A 124 5.06 -4.77 8.32
C SER A 124 4.26 -5.47 9.41
N ASP A 125 2.96 -5.18 9.49
CA ASP A 125 2.01 -5.83 10.40
C ASP A 125 1.37 -7.08 9.78
N VAL A 126 1.13 -7.04 8.47
CA VAL A 126 0.47 -8.12 7.72
C VAL A 126 1.27 -8.43 6.47
N ILE A 127 1.49 -9.72 6.23
CA ILE A 127 2.14 -10.22 5.03
C ILE A 127 1.06 -10.85 4.14
N VAL A 128 1.04 -10.47 2.87
CA VAL A 128 0.20 -11.08 1.83
C VAL A 128 1.08 -11.55 0.67
N THR A 129 0.58 -12.51 -0.10
CA THR A 129 1.26 -12.99 -1.32
C THR A 129 0.76 -12.32 -2.58
N ASP A 130 -0.31 -11.53 -2.47
CA ASP A 130 -0.91 -10.77 -3.56
C ASP A 130 -1.51 -9.46 -3.02
N VAL A 131 -1.28 -8.34 -3.72
CA VAL A 131 -1.81 -7.03 -3.33
C VAL A 131 -3.34 -6.98 -3.31
N ARG A 132 -3.99 -7.83 -4.11
CA ARG A 132 -5.45 -8.00 -4.09
C ARG A 132 -5.96 -8.32 -2.69
N ASP A 133 -5.25 -9.20 -1.98
CA ASP A 133 -5.63 -9.58 -0.62
C ASP A 133 -5.54 -8.39 0.35
N ALA A 134 -4.48 -7.58 0.25
CA ALA A 134 -4.35 -6.36 1.05
C ALA A 134 -5.49 -5.38 0.79
N ILE A 135 -5.81 -5.10 -0.48
CA ILE A 135 -6.91 -4.19 -0.83
C ILE A 135 -8.26 -4.76 -0.36
N GLU A 136 -8.49 -6.06 -0.52
CA GLU A 136 -9.72 -6.70 -0.04
C GLU A 136 -9.85 -6.68 1.49
N MET A 137 -8.74 -6.80 2.23
CA MET A 137 -8.72 -6.64 3.68
C MET A 137 -9.09 -5.22 4.10
N LEU A 138 -8.64 -4.21 3.36
CA LEU A 138 -9.00 -2.81 3.59
C LEU A 138 -10.46 -2.51 3.21
N LEU A 139 -10.99 -3.18 2.18
CA LEU A 139 -12.40 -3.07 1.80
C LEU A 139 -13.34 -3.87 2.72
N ASN A 140 -12.82 -4.83 3.48
CA ASN A 140 -13.59 -5.70 4.36
C ASN A 140 -12.93 -5.85 5.74
N GLU A 141 -13.34 -4.98 6.66
CA GLU A 141 -12.86 -4.91 8.04
C GLU A 141 -12.89 -6.25 8.77
N LYS A 142 -13.81 -7.16 8.43
CA LYS A 142 -13.87 -8.50 9.07
C LYS A 142 -12.62 -9.33 8.78
N LYS A 143 -12.06 -9.23 7.57
CA LYS A 143 -10.81 -9.91 7.23
C LYS A 143 -9.65 -9.34 8.05
N LEU A 144 -9.58 -8.00 8.13
CA LEU A 144 -8.58 -7.30 8.92
C LEU A 144 -8.62 -7.71 10.40
N ILE A 145 -9.81 -7.67 11.00
CA ILE A 145 -10.02 -8.05 12.40
C ILE A 145 -9.64 -9.52 12.65
N ALA A 146 -10.02 -10.42 11.74
CA ALA A 146 -9.72 -11.85 11.89
C ALA A 146 -8.20 -12.12 11.91
N THR A 147 -7.43 -11.37 11.13
CA THR A 147 -5.97 -11.50 11.04
C THR A 147 -5.26 -10.86 12.23
N LEU A 148 -5.69 -9.66 12.67
CA LEU A 148 -4.94 -8.86 13.64
C LEU A 148 -5.36 -9.05 15.10
N ARG A 149 -6.55 -9.61 15.37
CA ARG A 149 -7.05 -9.82 16.74
C ARG A 149 -6.09 -10.68 17.57
N ARG A 150 -6.02 -10.40 18.87
CA ARG A 150 -5.26 -11.19 19.85
C ARG A 150 -6.19 -11.87 20.85
#